data_AF-A0AAV3SXB6-F1
#
_entry.id   AF-A0AAV3SXB6-F1
#
_cell.length_a   1.000
_cell.length_b   1.000
_cell.length_c   1.000
_cell.angle_alpha   90.00
_cell.angle_beta   90.00
_cell.angle_gamma   90.00
#
_symmetry.space_group_name_H-M   'P 1'
#
loop_
_entity.id
_entity.type
_entity.pdbx_description
1 polymer ?
#
loop_
_entity_poly.entity_id
_entity_poly.type
_entity_poly.pdbx_seq_one_letter_code
_entity_poly.pdbx_strand_id
1 'polypeptide(L)' 'MVGRTERFNTTRFETPSMARELDHECPECDEEREFYRAAATHLHLGLKTKWYCPECGFGFVRINGIDSTAV' A
#
# COMPACT_ATOMS: atom_id res chain seq x y z
N MET A 1 11.78 12.50 44.67
CA MET A 1 11.59 13.68 43.79
C MET A 1 12.04 13.31 42.39
N VAL A 2 11.41 13.93 41.39
CA VAL A 2 11.05 13.40 40.06
C VAL A 2 12.20 12.93 39.16
N GLY A 3 12.06 11.75 38.55
CA GLY A 3 12.91 11.21 37.48
C GLY A 3 12.07 10.89 36.23
N ARG A 4 11.89 11.92 35.40
CA ARG A 4 11.56 11.96 33.95
C ARG A 4 11.44 10.60 33.24
N THR A 5 10.24 10.20 32.83
CA THR A 5 9.73 10.26 31.43
C THR A 5 10.67 9.65 30.40
N GLU A 6 10.37 8.45 29.90
CA GLU A 6 10.46 8.11 28.47
C GLU A 6 9.39 7.05 28.14
N ARG A 7 8.28 7.52 27.56
CA ARG A 7 7.26 6.71 26.91
C ARG A 7 7.83 6.29 25.55
N PHE A 8 8.35 5.08 25.43
CA PHE A 8 8.65 4.52 24.11
C PHE A 8 7.36 4.00 23.47
N ASN A 9 6.55 4.94 22.98
CA ASN A 9 5.50 4.67 22.01
C ASN A 9 6.14 4.66 20.61
N THR A 10 5.54 3.92 19.68
CA THR A 10 5.79 3.93 18.22
C THR A 10 6.85 2.96 17.69
N THR A 11 6.48 1.69 17.60
CA THR A 11 6.56 1.04 16.28
C THR A 11 5.27 0.26 16.11
N ARG A 12 4.25 0.96 15.62
CA ARG A 12 3.20 0.28 14.88
C ARG A 12 3.94 -0.34 13.71
N PHE A 13 4.35 -1.61 13.86
CA PHE A 13 4.60 -2.46 12.71
C PHE A 13 3.26 -2.48 12.00
N GLU A 14 3.11 -1.55 11.07
CA GLU A 14 2.00 -1.50 10.15
C GLU A 14 2.09 -2.80 9.38
N THR A 15 1.31 -3.77 9.86
CA THR A 15 1.11 -5.05 9.23
C THR A 15 0.93 -4.77 7.74
N PRO A 16 1.73 -5.37 6.84
CA PRO A 16 1.56 -5.17 5.42
C PRO A 16 0.11 -5.48 5.12
N SER A 17 -0.61 -4.41 4.81
CA SER A 17 -2.05 -4.37 4.91
C SER A 17 -2.61 -5.46 4.03
N MET A 18 -3.31 -6.43 4.62
CA MET A 18 -4.17 -7.36 3.89
C MET A 18 -5.39 -6.63 3.30
N ALA A 19 -5.36 -5.30 3.21
CA ALA A 19 -6.41 -4.51 2.60
C ALA A 19 -6.75 -5.04 1.21
N ARG A 20 -8.07 -5.05 0.96
CA ARG A 20 -8.68 -5.40 -0.32
C ARG A 20 -8.86 -4.17 -1.21
N GLU A 21 -8.74 -2.99 -0.62
CA GLU A 21 -8.89 -1.68 -1.24
C GLU A 21 -7.69 -0.79 -0.86
N LEU A 22 -7.32 0.14 -1.73
CA LEU A 22 -6.19 1.05 -1.55
C LEU A 22 -6.54 2.38 -2.22
N ASP A 23 -6.39 3.50 -1.52
CA ASP A 23 -6.42 4.81 -2.17
C ASP A 23 -5.05 5.09 -2.83
N HIS A 24 -5.08 5.49 -4.09
CA HIS A 24 -3.87 5.85 -4.84
C HIS A 24 -4.23 6.82 -5.97
N GLU A 25 -3.31 7.74 -6.29
CA GLU A 25 -3.44 8.58 -7.47
C GLU A 25 -3.41 7.72 -8.74
N CYS A 26 -4.42 7.88 -9.59
CA CYS A 26 -4.50 7.17 -10.85
C CYS A 26 -3.97 8.06 -11.99
N PRO A 27 -2.87 7.68 -12.67
CA PRO A 27 -2.30 8.49 -13.74
C PRO A 27 -3.17 8.54 -15.02
N GLU A 28 -4.17 7.66 -15.17
CA GLU A 28 -5.14 7.73 -16.27
C GLU A 28 -6.35 8.62 -15.95
N CYS A 29 -6.76 8.69 -14.68
CA CYS A 29 -7.91 9.51 -14.28
C CYS A 29 -7.50 10.92 -13.81
N ASP A 30 -6.20 11.13 -13.54
CA ASP A 30 -5.66 12.38 -12.97
C ASP A 30 -6.30 12.75 -11.63
N GLU A 31 -6.70 11.74 -10.83
CA GLU A 31 -7.36 11.92 -9.54
C GLU A 31 -7.02 10.77 -8.58
N GLU A 32 -7.20 11.01 -7.28
CA GLU A 32 -7.16 10.00 -6.22
C GLU A 32 -8.33 9.03 -6.37
N ARG A 33 -8.02 7.74 -6.52
CA ARG A 33 -9.03 6.70 -6.76
C ARG A 33 -8.85 5.53 -5.81
N GLU A 34 -9.97 4.86 -5.53
CA GLU A 34 -9.95 3.55 -4.88
C GLU A 34 -9.56 2.45 -5.87
N PHE A 35 -8.51 1.73 -5.53
CA PHE A 35 -8.04 0.57 -6.25
C PHE A 35 -8.43 -0.70 -5.52
N TYR A 36 -8.81 -1.71 -6.29
CA TYR A 36 -9.19 -3.01 -5.75
C TYR A 36 -8.10 -4.04 -5.96
N ARG A 37 -7.89 -4.89 -4.96
CA ARG A 37 -6.88 -5.95 -4.99
C ARG A 37 -7.38 -7.11 -5.85
N ALA A 38 -6.83 -7.27 -7.05
CA ALA A 38 -7.21 -8.40 -7.89
C ALA A 38 -6.47 -9.70 -7.56
N ALA A 39 -5.24 -9.63 -7.02
CA ALA A 39 -4.50 -10.80 -6.53
C ALA A 39 -3.28 -10.40 -5.70
N ALA A 40 -2.80 -11.36 -4.93
CA ALA A 40 -1.54 -11.25 -4.21
C ALA A 40 -0.78 -12.58 -4.32
N THR A 41 0.53 -12.53 -4.50
CA THR A 41 1.40 -13.70 -4.65
C THR A 41 2.71 -13.45 -3.93
N HIS A 42 3.15 -14.43 -3.13
CA HIS A 42 4.48 -14.39 -2.51
C HIS A 42 5.53 -14.81 -3.54
N LEU A 43 6.55 -13.97 -3.70
CA LEU A 43 7.74 -14.22 -4.51
C LEU A 43 8.99 -14.13 -3.63
N HIS A 44 10.14 -14.60 -4.13
CA HIS A 44 11.42 -14.44 -3.43
C HIS A 44 11.78 -12.97 -3.13
N LEU A 45 11.23 -12.03 -3.91
CA LEU A 45 11.42 -10.58 -3.77
C LEU A 45 10.42 -9.94 -2.79
N GLY A 46 9.46 -10.70 -2.26
CA GLY A 46 8.41 -10.21 -1.36
C GLY A 46 7.00 -10.46 -1.86
N LEU A 47 6.02 -9.80 -1.22
CA LEU A 47 4.62 -9.89 -1.59
C LEU A 47 4.35 -9.01 -2.81
N LYS A 48 4.02 -9.64 -3.94
CA LYS A 48 3.51 -8.97 -5.14
C LYS A 48 2.00 -8.87 -5.06
N THR A 49 1.48 -7.65 -5.08
CA THR A 49 0.05 -7.36 -5.07
C THR A 49 -0.33 -6.62 -6.35
N LYS A 50 -1.36 -7.10 -7.05
CA LYS A 50 -1.91 -6.42 -8.22
C LYS A 50 -3.17 -5.64 -7.84
N TRP A 51 -3.21 -4.39 -8.29
CA TRP A 51 -4.26 -3.43 -8.05
C TRP A 51 -4.87 -3.02 -9.38
N TYR A 52 -6.17 -2.76 -9.41
CA TYR A 52 -6.84 -2.25 -10.61
C TYR A 52 -7.86 -1.17 -10.24
N CYS A 53 -7.99 -0.22 -11.15
CA CYS A 53 -8.90 0.90 -11.08
C CYS A 53 -10.26 0.48 -11.67
N PRO A 54 -11.40 0.62 -10.97
CA PRO A 54 -12.69 0.17 -11.48
C PRO A 54 -13.30 1.07 -12.58
N GLU A 55 -12.83 2.30 -12.78
CA GLU A 55 -13.41 3.22 -13.79
C GLU A 55 -12.66 3.15 -15.12
N CYS A 56 -11.33 3.33 -15.10
CA CYS A 56 -10.52 3.30 -16.33
C CYS A 56 -9.93 1.93 -16.65
N GLY A 57 -9.87 1.01 -15.67
CA GLY A 57 -9.23 -0.31 -15.85
C GLY A 57 -7.71 -0.30 -15.68
N PHE A 58 -7.09 0.85 -15.37
CA PHE A 58 -5.65 0.93 -15.12
C PHE A 58 -5.22 -0.03 -14.01
N GLY A 59 -4.15 -0.79 -14.24
CA GLY A 59 -3.64 -1.78 -13.29
C GLY A 59 -2.17 -1.58 -12.99
N PHE A 60 -1.82 -1.58 -11.70
CA PHE A 60 -0.44 -1.50 -11.26
C PHE A 60 -0.09 -2.60 -10.26
N VAL A 61 1.21 -2.76 -10.01
CA VAL A 61 1.74 -3.78 -9.10
C VAL A 61 2.51 -3.10 -7.98
N ARG A 62 2.25 -3.54 -6.75
CA ARG A 62 3.02 -3.18 -5.55
C ARG A 62 3.77 -4.39 -5.02
N ILE A 63 5.07 -4.27 -4.84
CA ILE A 63 5.95 -5.31 -4.30
C ILE A 63 6.55 -4.81 -2.99
N ASN A 64 6.19 -5.44 -1.87
CA ASN A 64 6.76 -5.10 -0.55
C ASN A 64 6.67 -3.60 -0.19
N GLY A 65 5.57 -2.95 -0.57
CA GLY A 65 5.36 -1.50 -0.34
C GLY A 65 5.85 -0.58 -1.46
N ILE A 66 6.56 -1.10 -2.47
CA ILE A 66 7.04 -0.33 -3.62
C ILE A 66 6.05 -0.52 -4.78
N ASP A 67 5.41 0.53 -5.25
CA ASP A 67 4.53 0.49 -6.42
C ASP A 67 5.25 0.87 -7.72
N SER A 68 4.74 0.35 -8.82
CA SER A 68 5.30 0.56 -10.17
C SER A 68 4.90 1.92 -10.78
N THR A 69 4.10 2.70 -10.06
CA THR A 69 3.57 4.02 -10.47
C THR A 69 4.40 5.19 -9.97
N ALA A 70 5.33 4.97 -9.04
CA ALA A 70 6.29 5.97 -8.61
C ALA A 70 7.28 6.29 -9.75
N VAL A 71 6.99 7.33 -10.54
CA VAL A 71 7.86 7.91 -11.58
C VAL A 71 8.30 9.31 -11.19
#